data_AF-A0A1E7HEZ6-F1
#
_entry.id   AF-A0A1E7HEZ6-F1
#
_cell.length_a   1.000
_cell.length_b   1.000
_cell.length_c   1.000
_cell.angle_alpha   90.00
_cell.angle_beta   90.00
_cell.angle_gamma   90.00
#
_symmetry.space_group_name_H-M   'P 1'
#
loop_
_entity.id
_entity.type
_entity.pdbx_description
1 polymer ?
#
loop_
_entity_poly.entity_id
_entity_poly.type
_entity_poly.pdbx_seq_one_letter_code
_entity_poly.pdbx_strand_id
1 'polypeptide(L)'
;MQQLDPASERYRVLNSARRFKSSWVELGEELLKVNQDHLYRNWGYESFEDYCTQEVRIKKPTALKLTRAYNYLAQEEPQLLTRQAELNPLPDYRTVDLLRQARQEEQLSGEQYDALRKTALEQARSHTTVLKQFKEMTAADSDPQAERIRHCKAALSATRRLLNSLENLDHLANAYQGPLKELLEILEEETAENEPQGDASGEHHNASQ
;
A
#
# COMPACT_ATOMS: atom_id res chain seq x y z
N MET A 1 27.88 -2.03 14.73
CA MET A 1 27.76 -2.46 16.14
C MET A 1 28.61 -3.68 16.49
N GLN A 2 29.01 -4.53 15.52
CA GLN A 2 29.91 -5.66 15.77
C GLN A 2 31.29 -5.27 16.34
N GLN A 3 31.70 -4.01 16.18
CA GLN A 3 32.95 -3.46 16.72
C GLN A 3 32.76 -2.66 18.03
N LEU A 4 31.54 -2.59 18.57
CA LEU A 4 31.27 -1.90 19.83
C LEU A 4 31.13 -2.93 20.95
N ASP A 5 31.76 -2.65 22.09
CA ASP A 5 31.55 -3.43 23.31
C ASP A 5 30.05 -3.41 23.69
N PRO A 6 29.37 -4.57 23.80
CA PRO A 6 27.97 -4.66 24.23
C PRO A 6 27.68 -4.02 25.59
N ALA A 7 28.69 -3.94 26.48
CA ALA A 7 28.55 -3.30 27.78
C ALA A 7 28.60 -1.76 27.69
N SER A 8 29.11 -1.20 26.58
CA SER A 8 29.27 0.24 26.40
C SER A 8 27.94 0.99 26.31
N GLU A 9 27.91 2.22 26.82
CA GLU A 9 26.75 3.11 26.72
C GLU A 9 26.34 3.37 25.27
N ARG A 10 27.33 3.55 24.38
CA ARG A 10 27.10 3.74 22.94
C ARG A 10 26.34 2.57 22.32
N TYR A 11 26.70 1.33 22.67
CA TYR A 11 25.97 0.15 22.23
C TYR A 11 24.53 0.16 22.78
N ARG A 12 24.34 0.44 24.07
CA ARG A 12 23.00 0.48 24.70
C ARG A 12 22.07 1.49 24.03
N VAL A 13 22.55 2.70 23.77
CA VAL A 13 21.76 3.75 23.09
C VAL A 13 21.36 3.31 21.68
N LEU A 14 22.31 2.78 20.90
CA LEU A 14 22.03 2.29 19.55
C LEU A 14 21.05 1.11 19.54
N ASN A 15 21.20 0.18 20.48
CA ASN A 15 20.30 -0.95 20.61
C ASN A 15 18.87 -0.50 20.98
N SER A 16 18.74 0.44 21.91
CA SER A 16 17.45 1.04 22.29
C SER A 16 16.78 1.72 21.09
N ALA A 17 17.53 2.53 20.34
CA ALA A 17 17.01 3.19 19.14
C ALA A 17 16.54 2.19 18.06
N ARG A 18 17.19 1.03 17.93
CA ARG A 18 16.76 -0.03 16.98
C ARG A 18 15.49 -0.73 17.43
N ARG A 19 15.39 -1.05 18.72
CA ARG A 19 14.16 -1.63 19.30
C ARG A 19 12.99 -0.68 19.15
N PHE A 20 13.19 0.61 19.43
CA PHE A 20 12.18 1.63 19.22
C PHE A 20 11.69 1.68 17.76
N LYS A 21 12.60 1.60 16.78
CA LYS A 21 12.19 1.54 15.36
C LYS A 21 11.42 0.28 14.97
N SER A 22 11.50 -0.77 15.78
CA SER A 22 10.82 -2.06 15.54
C SER A 22 9.60 -2.26 16.45
N SER A 23 9.28 -1.30 17.34
CA SER A 23 8.15 -1.43 18.29
C SER A 23 6.79 -1.36 17.62
N TRP A 24 6.75 -0.90 16.36
CA TRP A 24 5.53 -0.89 15.56
C TRP A 24 4.96 -2.29 15.35
N VAL A 25 5.80 -3.33 15.39
CA VAL A 25 5.37 -4.73 15.19
C VAL A 25 4.47 -5.20 16.32
N GLU A 26 4.89 -4.96 17.57
CA GLU A 26 4.11 -5.27 18.76
C GLU A 26 2.77 -4.53 18.74
N LEU A 27 2.79 -3.24 18.42
CA LEU A 27 1.55 -2.48 18.26
C LEU A 27 0.69 -3.00 17.09
N GLY A 28 1.30 -3.38 15.98
CA GLY A 28 0.62 -3.92 14.80
C GLY A 28 -0.07 -5.25 15.08
N GLU A 29 0.56 -6.13 15.86
CA GLU A 29 0.01 -7.40 16.34
C GLU A 29 -1.22 -7.19 17.20
N GLU A 30 -1.09 -6.36 18.25
CA GLU A 30 -2.19 -6.08 19.18
C GLU A 30 -3.36 -5.41 18.46
N LEU A 31 -3.09 -4.43 17.59
CA LEU A 31 -4.13 -3.79 16.78
C LEU A 31 -4.81 -4.76 15.81
N LEU A 32 -4.06 -5.70 15.22
CA LEU A 32 -4.63 -6.69 14.31
C LEU A 32 -5.57 -7.61 15.08
N LYS A 33 -5.18 -8.09 16.26
CA LYS A 33 -6.01 -8.89 17.15
C LYS A 33 -7.28 -8.16 17.58
N VAL A 34 -7.15 -6.91 18.05
CA VAL A 34 -8.30 -6.07 18.42
C VAL A 34 -9.29 -5.93 17.27
N ASN A 35 -8.78 -5.76 16.04
CA ASN A 35 -9.61 -5.64 14.86
C ASN A 35 -10.29 -6.96 14.46
N GLN A 36 -9.55 -8.08 14.45
CA GLN A 36 -10.04 -9.41 14.07
C GLN A 36 -11.09 -9.96 15.04
N ASP A 37 -10.85 -9.80 16.34
CA ASP A 37 -11.74 -10.30 17.40
C ASP A 37 -12.86 -9.30 17.76
N HIS A 38 -12.92 -8.16 17.05
CA HIS A 38 -13.85 -7.06 17.31
C HIS A 38 -13.88 -6.58 18.78
N LEU A 39 -12.75 -6.65 19.49
CA LEU A 39 -12.65 -6.33 20.93
C LEU A 39 -13.09 -4.90 21.24
N TYR A 40 -12.86 -3.98 20.31
CA TYR A 40 -13.27 -2.58 20.40
C TYR A 40 -14.77 -2.40 20.67
N ARG A 41 -15.62 -3.33 20.21
CA ARG A 41 -17.07 -3.29 20.47
C ARG A 41 -17.39 -3.55 21.94
N ASN A 42 -16.66 -4.46 22.57
CA ASN A 42 -16.84 -4.77 23.99
C ASN A 42 -16.40 -3.60 24.88
N TRP A 43 -15.57 -2.71 24.35
CA TRP A 43 -15.12 -1.49 25.02
C TRP A 43 -16.00 -0.26 24.70
N GLY A 44 -17.07 -0.45 23.90
CA GLY A 44 -18.04 0.60 23.61
C GLY A 44 -17.73 1.47 22.38
N TYR A 45 -16.78 1.08 21.53
CA TYR A 45 -16.46 1.80 20.29
C TYR A 45 -17.27 1.27 19.11
N GLU A 46 -17.76 2.17 18.25
CA GLU A 46 -18.56 1.82 17.07
C GLU A 46 -17.73 1.10 16.00
N SER A 47 -16.48 1.51 15.82
CA SER A 47 -15.54 0.92 14.86
C SER A 47 -14.13 0.76 15.45
N PHE A 48 -13.32 -0.07 14.81
CA PHE A 48 -11.90 -0.21 15.13
C PHE A 48 -11.18 1.14 14.99
N GLU A 49 -11.53 1.92 13.97
CA GLU A 49 -10.89 3.20 13.73
C GLU A 49 -11.26 4.28 14.73
N ASP A 50 -12.49 4.22 15.29
CA ASP A 50 -12.89 5.08 16.40
C ASP A 50 -12.08 4.76 17.64
N TYR A 51 -11.94 3.47 17.99
CA TYR A 51 -11.07 3.03 19.09
C TYR A 51 -9.62 3.53 18.91
N CYS A 52 -9.05 3.34 17.72
CA CYS A 52 -7.69 3.80 17.42
C CYS A 52 -7.53 5.32 17.58
N THR A 53 -8.51 6.10 17.13
CA THR A 53 -8.43 7.56 17.14
C THR A 53 -8.68 8.14 18.53
N GLN A 54 -9.65 7.58 19.26
CA GLN A 54 -10.10 8.11 20.55
C GLN A 54 -9.23 7.64 21.73
N GLU A 55 -8.85 6.36 21.77
CA GLU A 55 -8.12 5.77 22.91
C GLU A 55 -6.64 5.56 22.62
N VAL A 56 -6.31 4.86 21.53
CA VAL A 56 -4.91 4.58 21.15
C VAL A 56 -4.18 5.85 20.68
N ARG A 57 -4.93 6.90 20.32
CA ARG A 57 -4.42 8.19 19.83
C ARG A 57 -3.57 8.07 18.56
N ILE A 58 -3.92 7.14 17.68
CA ILE A 58 -3.32 7.01 16.34
C ILE A 58 -4.34 7.31 15.26
N LYS A 59 -3.90 8.00 14.20
CA LYS A 59 -4.79 8.33 13.08
C LYS A 59 -5.22 7.05 12.36
N LYS A 60 -6.49 6.99 11.94
CA LYS A 60 -7.06 5.90 11.13
C LYS A 60 -6.13 5.37 10.02
N PRO A 61 -5.53 6.20 9.14
CA PRO A 61 -4.62 5.68 8.10
C PRO A 61 -3.39 4.97 8.65
N THR A 62 -2.86 5.42 9.80
CA THR A 62 -1.71 4.80 10.44
C THR A 62 -2.08 3.45 11.04
N ALA A 63 -3.22 3.36 11.74
CA ALA A 63 -3.71 2.09 12.29
C ALA A 63 -3.91 1.02 11.19
N LEU A 64 -4.51 1.41 10.07
CA LEU A 64 -4.71 0.52 8.93
C LEU A 64 -3.38 0.08 8.29
N LYS A 65 -2.40 0.98 8.17
CA LYS A 65 -1.07 0.63 7.64
C LYS A 65 -0.32 -0.31 8.58
N LEU A 66 -0.37 -0.08 9.89
CA LEU A 66 0.28 -0.92 10.89
C LEU A 66 -0.26 -2.35 10.86
N THR A 67 -1.58 -2.51 10.91
CA THR A 67 -2.23 -3.82 10.88
C THR A 67 -1.95 -4.57 9.58
N ARG A 68 -2.02 -3.89 8.43
CA ARG A 68 -1.71 -4.48 7.12
C ARG A 68 -0.23 -4.86 6.97
N ALA A 69 0.68 -4.00 7.42
CA ALA A 69 2.12 -4.27 7.39
C ALA A 69 2.48 -5.46 8.27
N TYR A 70 1.92 -5.53 9.49
CA TYR A 70 2.13 -6.66 10.39
C TYR A 70 1.57 -7.95 9.78
N ASN A 71 0.32 -7.94 9.31
CA ASN A 71 -0.29 -9.12 8.69
C ASN A 71 0.52 -9.64 7.50
N TYR A 72 1.05 -8.73 6.67
CA TYR A 72 1.94 -9.10 5.58
C TYR A 72 3.21 -9.81 6.06
N LEU A 73 3.89 -9.28 7.09
CA LEU A 73 5.07 -9.96 7.64
C LEU A 73 4.71 -11.33 8.24
N ALA A 74 3.59 -11.44 8.94
CA ALA A 74 3.16 -12.69 9.54
C ALA A 74 2.89 -13.79 8.49
N GLN A 75 2.37 -13.42 7.33
CA GLN A 75 2.03 -14.35 6.25
C GLN A 75 3.22 -14.66 5.34
N GLU A 76 3.97 -13.64 4.91
CA GLU A 76 4.99 -13.76 3.87
C GLU A 76 6.41 -13.88 4.43
N GLU A 77 6.64 -13.36 5.63
CA GLU A 77 7.97 -13.24 6.23
C GLU A 77 8.03 -13.64 7.72
N PRO A 78 7.41 -14.76 8.15
CA PRO A 78 7.35 -15.12 9.58
C PRO A 78 8.74 -15.28 10.22
N GLN A 79 9.74 -15.63 9.44
CA GLN A 79 11.15 -15.65 9.84
C GLN A 79 11.67 -14.29 10.34
N LEU A 80 11.16 -13.17 9.83
CA LEU A 80 11.59 -11.84 10.26
C LEU A 80 11.01 -11.47 11.63
N LEU A 81 9.79 -11.90 11.92
CA LEU A 81 9.17 -11.73 13.24
C LEU A 81 9.91 -12.57 14.29
N THR A 82 10.29 -13.80 13.94
CA THR A 82 11.07 -14.68 14.83
C THR A 82 12.48 -14.13 15.09
N ARG A 83 13.11 -13.53 14.07
CA ARG A 83 14.43 -12.87 14.17
C ARG A 83 14.43 -11.56 14.96
N GLN A 84 13.29 -11.04 15.42
CA GLN A 84 13.28 -9.85 16.27
C GLN A 84 14.09 -10.05 17.57
N ALA A 85 14.28 -11.30 17.99
CA ALA A 85 15.19 -11.68 19.07
C ALA A 85 16.69 -11.51 18.72
N GLU A 86 17.05 -11.60 17.44
CA GLU A 86 18.42 -11.64 16.93
C GLU A 86 18.82 -10.34 16.24
N LEU A 87 18.94 -9.26 17.01
CA LEU A 87 19.79 -8.10 16.74
C LEU A 87 19.71 -7.46 15.33
N ASN A 88 18.67 -7.65 14.52
CA ASN A 88 18.46 -6.95 13.25
C ASN A 88 17.23 -6.03 13.32
N PRO A 89 17.34 -4.77 12.85
CA PRO A 89 16.25 -3.83 12.96
C PRO A 89 15.22 -4.18 11.89
N LEU A 90 13.96 -4.33 12.28
CA LEU A 90 12.92 -4.52 11.29
C LEU A 90 12.78 -3.24 10.45
N PRO A 91 12.42 -3.38 9.15
CA PRO A 91 12.13 -2.23 8.32
C PRO A 91 10.94 -1.45 8.90
N ASP A 92 10.86 -0.17 8.53
CA ASP A 92 9.74 0.69 8.88
C ASP A 92 8.43 0.14 8.31
N TYR A 93 7.33 0.23 9.06
CA TYR A 93 6.02 -0.28 8.62
C TYR A 93 5.58 0.30 7.27
N ARG A 94 5.99 1.52 6.91
CA ARG A 94 5.67 2.13 5.61
C ARG A 94 6.40 1.44 4.46
N THR A 95 7.63 0.99 4.70
CA THR A 95 8.39 0.19 3.74
C THR A 95 7.72 -1.17 3.56
N VAL A 96 7.26 -1.79 4.64
CA VAL A 96 6.55 -3.07 4.59
C VAL A 96 5.21 -2.94 3.89
N ASP A 97 4.41 -1.92 4.21
CA ASP A 97 3.13 -1.65 3.52
C ASP A 97 3.34 -1.34 2.04
N LEU A 98 4.45 -0.68 1.66
CA LEU A 98 4.82 -0.48 0.26
C LEU A 98 5.10 -1.81 -0.45
N LEU A 99 5.87 -2.73 0.15
CA LEU A 99 6.09 -4.07 -0.42
C LEU A 99 4.78 -4.85 -0.57
N ARG A 100 3.91 -4.76 0.43
CA ARG A 100 2.58 -5.39 0.41
C ARG A 100 1.74 -4.84 -0.75
N GLN A 101 1.72 -3.52 -0.95
CA GLN A 101 1.03 -2.87 -2.06
C GLN A 101 1.61 -3.29 -3.42
N ALA A 102 2.93 -3.22 -3.57
CA ALA A 102 3.62 -3.59 -4.81
C ALA A 102 3.30 -5.04 -5.24
N ARG A 103 3.17 -5.96 -4.28
CA ARG A 103 2.77 -7.34 -4.53
C ARG A 103 1.29 -7.50 -4.86
N GLN A 104 0.41 -6.84 -4.10
CA GLN A 104 -1.03 -6.95 -4.31
C GLN A 104 -1.48 -6.35 -5.64
N GLU A 105 -0.83 -5.25 -6.05
CA GLU A 105 -1.18 -4.53 -7.28
C GLU A 105 -0.42 -5.04 -8.50
N GLU A 106 0.42 -6.09 -8.35
CA GLU A 106 1.23 -6.70 -9.43
C GLU A 106 2.00 -5.65 -10.25
N GLN A 107 2.47 -4.59 -9.60
CA GLN A 107 3.08 -3.42 -10.24
C GLN A 107 4.51 -3.67 -10.73
N LEU A 108 5.11 -4.76 -10.27
CA LEU A 108 6.49 -5.14 -10.55
C LEU A 108 6.51 -6.56 -11.08
N SER A 109 7.42 -6.84 -12.02
CA SER A 109 7.75 -8.22 -12.37
C SER A 109 8.33 -8.95 -11.15
N GLY A 110 8.29 -10.29 -11.16
CA GLY A 110 8.81 -11.10 -10.05
C GLY A 110 10.27 -10.75 -9.70
N GLU A 111 11.12 -10.54 -10.70
CA GLU A 111 12.53 -10.16 -10.50
C GLU A 111 12.69 -8.77 -9.87
N GLN A 112 11.89 -7.78 -10.32
CA GLN A 112 11.90 -6.44 -9.76
C GLN A 112 11.38 -6.43 -8.32
N TYR A 113 10.33 -7.20 -8.04
CA TYR A 113 9.78 -7.35 -6.72
C TYR A 113 10.82 -7.96 -5.76
N ASP A 114 11.49 -9.03 -6.17
CA ASP A 114 12.53 -9.67 -5.37
C ASP A 114 13.71 -8.74 -5.08
N ALA A 115 14.11 -7.93 -6.08
CA ALA A 115 15.14 -6.91 -5.90
C ALA A 115 14.70 -5.83 -4.90
N LEU A 116 13.46 -5.35 -4.99
CA LEU A 116 12.91 -4.37 -4.05
C LEU A 116 12.78 -4.94 -2.63
N ARG A 117 12.27 -6.17 -2.52
CA ARG A 117 12.15 -6.93 -1.26
C ARG A 117 13.51 -7.08 -0.59
N LYS A 118 14.55 -7.44 -1.35
CA LYS A 118 15.92 -7.56 -0.83
C LYS A 118 16.44 -6.24 -0.27
N THR A 119 16.24 -5.13 -1.00
CA THR A 119 16.63 -3.79 -0.52
C THR A 119 15.89 -3.41 0.77
N ALA A 120 14.59 -3.71 0.83
CA ALA A 120 13.75 -3.35 1.96
C ALA A 120 14.01 -4.20 3.21
N LEU A 121 14.03 -5.52 3.06
CA LEU A 121 14.04 -6.48 4.18
C LEU A 121 15.46 -6.87 4.60
N GLU A 122 16.35 -7.18 3.65
CA GLU A 122 17.70 -7.66 3.96
C GLU A 122 18.68 -6.51 4.20
N GLN A 123 18.62 -5.46 3.38
CA GLN A 123 19.49 -4.29 3.52
C GLN A 123 18.94 -3.25 4.50
N ALA A 124 17.71 -3.42 4.99
CA ALA A 124 17.01 -2.51 5.91
C ALA A 124 17.12 -1.03 5.51
N ARG A 125 16.98 -0.73 4.22
CA ARG A 125 17.08 0.65 3.71
C ARG A 125 15.90 1.51 4.17
N SER A 126 16.12 2.82 4.17
CA SER A 126 15.08 3.79 4.54
C SER A 126 13.89 3.74 3.59
N HIS A 127 12.70 4.09 4.09
CA HIS A 127 11.49 4.17 3.28
C HIS A 127 11.67 5.05 2.04
N THR A 128 12.31 6.20 2.17
CA THR A 128 12.57 7.11 1.03
C THR A 128 13.41 6.45 -0.06
N THR A 129 14.42 5.66 0.32
CA THR A 129 15.27 4.93 -0.62
C THR A 129 14.47 3.86 -1.36
N VAL A 130 13.72 3.04 -0.63
CA VAL A 130 12.90 1.97 -1.22
C VAL A 130 11.79 2.56 -2.11
N LEU A 131 11.16 3.65 -1.69
CA LEU A 131 10.15 4.34 -2.48
C LEU A 131 10.71 4.90 -3.79
N LYS A 132 11.93 5.44 -3.77
CA LYS A 132 12.60 5.92 -4.99
C LYS A 132 12.87 4.76 -5.95
N GLN A 133 13.44 3.66 -5.45
CA GLN A 133 13.71 2.46 -6.26
C GLN A 133 12.43 1.88 -6.85
N PHE A 134 11.36 1.77 -6.05
CA PHE A 134 10.04 1.34 -6.51
C PHE A 134 9.55 2.21 -7.68
N LYS A 135 9.59 3.54 -7.53
CA LYS A 135 9.17 4.46 -8.59
C LYS A 135 10.00 4.32 -9.87
N GLU A 136 11.31 4.13 -9.75
CA GLU A 136 12.20 3.93 -10.89
C GLU A 136 11.88 2.62 -11.64
N MET A 137 11.61 1.53 -10.92
CA MET A 137 11.21 0.25 -11.52
C MET A 137 9.85 0.35 -12.21
N THR A 138 8.85 0.95 -11.56
CA THR A 138 7.54 1.13 -12.17
C THR A 138 7.56 2.08 -13.35
N ALA A 139 8.45 3.09 -13.34
CA ALA A 139 8.61 4.05 -14.43
C ALA A 139 9.33 3.45 -15.65
N ALA A 140 10.23 2.47 -15.42
CA ALA A 140 10.98 1.81 -16.48
C ALA A 140 10.11 0.82 -17.28
N ASP A 141 9.11 0.22 -16.63
CA ASP A 141 8.16 -0.73 -17.25
C ASP A 141 6.84 -0.08 -17.66
N SER A 142 6.63 1.22 -17.42
CA SER A 142 5.40 1.88 -17.88
C SER A 142 5.48 2.10 -19.39
N ASP A 143 4.71 1.31 -20.13
CA ASP A 143 4.29 1.71 -21.47
C ASP A 143 3.62 3.09 -21.35
N PRO A 144 4.12 4.13 -22.06
CA PRO A 144 3.50 5.45 -22.07
C PRO A 144 2.00 5.41 -22.36
N GLN A 145 1.55 4.42 -23.13
CA GLN A 145 0.15 4.17 -23.41
C GLN A 145 -0.61 3.60 -22.21
N ALA A 146 -0.04 2.63 -21.49
CA ALA A 146 -0.63 2.09 -20.27
C ALA A 146 -0.74 3.15 -19.16
N GLU A 147 0.26 4.03 -19.03
CA GLU A 147 0.24 5.12 -18.05
C GLU A 147 -0.81 6.18 -18.43
N ARG A 148 -0.97 6.51 -19.72
CA ARG A 148 -2.07 7.35 -20.21
C ARG A 148 -3.44 6.76 -19.85
N ILE A 149 -3.65 5.46 -20.09
CA ILE A 149 -4.91 4.77 -19.77
C ILE A 149 -5.16 4.81 -18.26
N ARG A 150 -4.14 4.57 -17.44
CA ARG A 150 -4.23 4.63 -15.97
C ARG A 150 -4.64 6.03 -15.49
N HIS A 151 -4.05 7.08 -16.06
CA HIS A 151 -4.41 8.46 -15.78
C HIS A 151 -5.85 8.79 -16.21
N CYS A 152 -6.29 8.32 -17.38
CA CYS A 152 -7.67 8.51 -17.84
C CYS A 152 -8.67 7.82 -16.92
N LYS A 153 -8.42 6.55 -16.53
CA LYS A 153 -9.27 5.80 -15.59
C LYS A 153 -9.34 6.47 -14.20
N ALA A 154 -8.22 7.00 -13.71
CA ALA A 154 -8.17 7.74 -12.45
C ALA A 154 -8.95 9.06 -12.52
N ALA A 155 -8.79 9.83 -13.60
CA ALA A 155 -9.52 11.08 -13.83
C ALA A 155 -11.03 10.82 -13.91
N LEU A 156 -11.45 9.79 -14.65
CA LEU A 156 -12.85 9.38 -14.79
C LEU A 156 -13.48 9.01 -13.43
N SER A 157 -12.77 8.23 -12.61
CA SER A 157 -13.21 7.91 -11.24
C SER A 157 -13.36 9.15 -10.37
N ALA A 158 -12.41 10.08 -10.44
CA ALA A 158 -12.45 11.33 -9.69
C ALA A 158 -13.62 12.23 -10.13
N THR A 159 -13.86 12.37 -11.43
CA THR A 159 -14.99 13.14 -12.00
C THR A 159 -16.33 12.57 -11.56
N ARG A 160 -16.53 11.24 -11.60
CA ARG A 160 -17.74 10.57 -11.09
C ARG A 160 -17.96 10.85 -9.60
N ARG A 161 -16.91 10.76 -8.79
CA ARG A 161 -17.00 11.06 -7.35
C ARG A 161 -17.33 12.52 -7.09
N LEU A 162 -16.78 13.43 -7.88
CA LEU A 162 -17.09 14.86 -7.77
C LEU A 162 -18.54 15.14 -8.13
N LEU A 163 -19.05 14.58 -9.24
CA LEU A 163 -20.46 14.67 -9.63
C LEU A 163 -21.39 14.20 -8.50
N ASN A 164 -21.16 13.02 -7.95
CA ASN A 164 -21.95 12.49 -6.82
C ASN A 164 -21.88 13.39 -5.57
N SER A 165 -20.74 14.04 -5.33
CA SER A 165 -20.60 14.95 -4.19
C SER A 165 -21.32 16.28 -4.42
N LEU A 166 -21.40 16.73 -5.67
CA LEU A 166 -22.07 17.97 -6.07
C LEU A 166 -23.59 17.84 -6.16
N GLU A 167 -24.15 16.63 -6.32
CA GLU A 167 -25.61 16.41 -6.32
C GLU A 167 -26.31 16.97 -5.08
N ASN A 168 -25.60 17.10 -3.95
CA ASN A 168 -26.14 17.65 -2.71
C ASN A 168 -25.87 19.16 -2.53
N LEU A 169 -25.31 19.84 -3.54
CA LEU A 169 -24.90 21.25 -3.52
C LEU A 169 -25.50 22.02 -4.70
N ASP A 170 -26.80 22.35 -4.60
CA ASP A 170 -27.65 22.91 -5.68
C ASP A 170 -27.01 24.04 -6.51
N HIS A 171 -26.31 24.98 -5.88
CA HIS A 171 -25.71 26.11 -6.60
C HIS A 171 -24.49 25.73 -7.46
N LEU A 172 -23.71 24.72 -7.05
CA LEU A 172 -22.55 24.23 -7.80
C LEU A 172 -22.94 23.18 -8.82
N ALA A 173 -23.96 22.36 -8.51
CA ALA A 173 -24.52 21.41 -9.45
C ALA A 173 -24.96 22.13 -10.74
N ASN A 174 -25.73 23.19 -10.64
CA ASN A 174 -26.22 23.92 -11.82
C ASN A 174 -25.10 24.58 -12.65
N ALA A 175 -24.00 24.99 -12.03
CA ALA A 175 -22.89 25.64 -12.73
C ALA A 175 -21.90 24.65 -13.38
N TYR A 176 -21.69 23.47 -12.77
CA TYR A 176 -20.60 22.56 -13.15
C TYR A 176 -21.04 21.17 -13.59
N GLN A 177 -22.31 20.79 -13.41
CA GLN A 177 -22.79 19.46 -13.82
C GLN A 177 -22.70 19.25 -15.33
N GLY A 178 -22.98 20.28 -16.15
CA GLY A 178 -22.81 20.21 -17.61
C GLY A 178 -21.35 19.98 -18.02
N PRO A 179 -20.43 20.89 -17.67
CA PRO A 179 -19.00 20.73 -17.96
C PRO A 179 -18.38 19.42 -17.43
N LEU A 180 -18.81 18.96 -16.26
CA LEU A 180 -18.32 17.70 -15.69
C LEU A 180 -18.87 16.46 -16.40
N LYS A 181 -20.09 16.51 -16.95
CA LYS A 181 -20.64 15.43 -17.79
C LYS A 181 -19.91 15.37 -19.13
N GLU A 182 -19.65 16.51 -19.77
CA GLU A 182 -18.85 16.58 -21.00
C GLU A 182 -17.45 16.01 -20.79
N LEU A 183 -16.78 16.39 -19.69
CA LEU A 183 -15.47 15.83 -19.35
C LEU A 183 -15.53 14.31 -19.10
N LEU A 184 -16.63 13.82 -18.51
CA LEU A 184 -16.82 12.41 -18.25
C LEU A 184 -17.01 11.60 -19.53
N GLU A 185 -17.76 12.12 -20.51
CA GLU A 185 -17.92 11.52 -21.85
C GLU A 185 -16.58 11.46 -22.59
N ILE A 186 -15.80 12.55 -22.61
CA ILE A 186 -14.48 12.59 -23.25
C ILE A 186 -13.52 11.56 -22.62
N LEU A 187 -13.52 11.46 -21.29
CA LEU A 187 -12.69 10.49 -20.58
C LEU A 187 -13.14 9.05 -20.81
N GLU A 188 -14.44 8.80 -21.00
CA GLU A 188 -14.97 7.49 -21.34
C GLU A 188 -14.55 7.06 -22.75
N GLU A 189 -14.66 7.95 -23.75
CA GLU A 189 -14.20 7.71 -25.12
C GLU A 189 -12.69 7.42 -25.18
N GLU A 190 -11.87 8.26 -24.53
CA GLU A 190 -10.42 8.03 -24.44
C GLU A 190 -10.06 6.71 -23.74
N THR A 191 -10.86 6.25 -22.77
CA THR A 191 -10.62 4.92 -22.19
C THR A 191 -11.06 3.78 -23.09
N ALA A 192 -12.14 3.94 -23.85
CA ALA A 192 -12.69 2.91 -24.74
C ALA A 192 -11.85 2.72 -26.01
N GLU A 193 -11.35 3.80 -26.61
CA GLU A 193 -10.50 3.74 -27.81
C GLU A 193 -9.12 3.12 -27.55
N ASN A 194 -8.65 3.20 -26.30
CA ASN A 194 -7.33 2.74 -25.89
C ASN A 194 -7.37 1.41 -25.11
N GLU A 195 -8.54 0.80 -24.89
CA GLU A 195 -8.60 -0.57 -24.36
C GLU A 195 -8.10 -1.55 -25.43
N PRO A 196 -7.10 -2.40 -25.14
CA PRO A 196 -6.66 -3.40 -26.09
C PRO A 196 -7.86 -4.30 -26.40
N GLN A 197 -8.26 -4.36 -27.67
CA GLN A 197 -9.25 -5.30 -28.15
C GLN A 197 -8.81 -6.69 -27.69
N GLY A 198 -9.51 -7.21 -26.68
CA GLY A 198 -9.30 -8.54 -26.17
C GLY A 198 -9.35 -9.52 -27.33
N ASP A 199 -8.30 -10.32 -27.41
CA ASP A 199 -8.03 -11.36 -28.39
C ASP A 199 -9.29 -12.14 -28.80
N ALA A 200 -9.91 -11.72 -29.89
CA ALA A 200 -10.94 -12.48 -30.60
C ALA A 200 -10.27 -13.34 -31.67
N SER A 201 -9.33 -14.19 -31.25
CA SER A 201 -8.64 -15.16 -32.12
C SER A 201 -8.57 -16.53 -31.47
N GLY A 202 -9.70 -16.97 -30.92
CA GLY A 202 -9.86 -18.29 -30.28
C GLY A 202 -10.89 -19.18 -30.98
N GLU A 203 -11.18 -18.97 -32.27
CA GLU A 203 -12.01 -19.88 -33.06
C GLU A 203 -11.36 -20.17 -34.42
N HIS A 204 -11.40 -21.46 -34.80
CA HIS A 204 -10.86 -22.11 -36.00
C HIS A 204 -9.42 -22.65 -35.90
N HIS A 205 -9.26 -23.90 -35.46
CA HIS A 205 -9.18 -25.07 -36.36
C HIS A 205 -8.85 -26.33 -35.54
N ASN A 206 -9.83 -27.21 -35.32
CA ASN A 206 -9.55 -28.63 -35.48
C ASN A 206 -10.85 -29.41 -35.75
N ALA A 207 -11.21 -29.45 -37.03
CA ALA A 207 -12.04 -30.51 -37.57
C ALA A 207 -11.14 -31.39 -38.45
N SER A 208 -11.15 -32.68 -38.14
CA SER A 208 -10.86 -33.80 -39.05
C SER A 208 -9.43 -33.95 -39.57
N GLN A 209 -8.68 -34.88 -38.97
CA GLN A 209 -8.25 -36.13 -39.61
C GLN A 209 -7.74 -37.14 -38.59
#